data_AF-A0A1V6F7A9-F1
#
_entry.id   AF-A0A1V6F7A9-F1
#
_cell.length_a   1.000
_cell.length_b   1.000
_cell.length_c   1.000
_cell.angle_alpha   90.00
_cell.angle_beta   90.00
_cell.angle_gamma   90.00
#
_symmetry.space_group_name_H-M   'P 1'
#
loop_
_entity.id
_entity.type
_entity.pdbx_description
1 polymer ?
#
loop_
_entity_poly.entity_id
_entity_poly.type
_entity_poly.pdbx_seq_one_letter_code
_entity_poly.pdbx_strand_id
1 'polypeptide(L)'
;MSKARYTMTISDIVEKYDIFDFDYTPVGVSKERLEKAFVDMYAYREIAFETYEQWKLKFVLLWQEMILKYNPLFSKIVDAYTTYKSTTTGVSRTQGTNKSENKHMPTPITNQVSDEAVPSAFTIGEGESEATGEMESVNKKQTKSDVEMIGEYIKTYQTVVIMFLKEFNKLMFKRY
;
A
#
# COMPACT_ATOMS: atom_id res chain seq x y z
N MET A 1 -26.35 -21.81 -46.43
CA MET A 1 -25.80 -20.61 -45.76
C MET A 1 -25.16 -21.05 -44.45
N SER A 2 -23.83 -20.93 -44.36
CA SER A 2 -23.06 -21.25 -43.16
C SER A 2 -23.45 -20.27 -42.05
N LYS A 3 -24.16 -20.74 -41.01
CA LYS A 3 -24.36 -19.94 -39.80
C LYS A 3 -23.03 -19.95 -39.05
N ALA A 4 -22.34 -18.82 -39.03
CA ALA A 4 -21.31 -18.57 -38.04
C ALA A 4 -21.95 -18.82 -36.65
N ARG A 5 -21.48 -19.85 -35.94
CA ARG A 5 -21.86 -20.08 -34.54
C ARG A 5 -21.26 -18.91 -33.77
N TYR A 6 -22.09 -17.92 -33.43
CA TYR A 6 -21.68 -16.81 -32.55
C TYR A 6 -21.17 -17.41 -31.24
N THR A 7 -19.87 -17.32 -30.99
CA THR A 7 -19.29 -17.69 -29.70
C THR A 7 -19.42 -16.49 -28.76
N MET A 8 -19.76 -16.71 -27.50
CA MET A 8 -19.93 -15.63 -26.52
C MET A 8 -18.61 -14.88 -26.28
N THR A 9 -18.70 -13.59 -25.97
CA THR A 9 -17.54 -12.82 -25.51
C THR A 9 -17.24 -13.09 -24.04
N ILE A 10 -16.03 -12.78 -23.57
CA ILE A 10 -15.71 -12.88 -22.14
C ILE A 10 -16.66 -12.02 -21.30
N SER A 11 -17.01 -10.81 -21.75
CA SER A 11 -17.97 -9.95 -21.06
C SER A 11 -19.33 -10.63 -20.88
N ASP A 12 -19.86 -11.23 -21.95
CA ASP A 12 -21.16 -11.93 -21.90
C ASP A 12 -21.14 -13.15 -20.97
N ILE A 13 -19.97 -13.78 -20.82
CA ILE A 13 -19.80 -14.94 -19.94
C ILE A 13 -19.72 -14.51 -18.49
N VAL A 14 -18.95 -13.47 -18.17
CA VAL A 14 -18.77 -12.97 -16.80
C VAL A 14 -20.08 -12.42 -16.23
N GLU A 15 -20.97 -11.90 -17.07
CA GLU A 15 -22.32 -11.50 -16.65
C GLU A 15 -23.21 -12.67 -16.23
N LYS A 16 -22.95 -13.88 -16.74
CA LYS A 16 -23.80 -15.06 -16.54
C LYS A 16 -23.19 -16.09 -15.61
N TYR A 17 -21.87 -16.14 -15.52
CA TYR A 17 -21.11 -17.19 -14.84
C TYR A 17 -19.95 -16.59 -14.06
N ASP A 18 -19.64 -17.20 -12.91
CA ASP A 18 -18.38 -16.97 -12.24
C ASP A 18 -17.27 -17.75 -12.95
N ILE A 19 -16.49 -17.06 -13.78
CA ILE A 19 -15.40 -17.70 -14.54
C ILE A 19 -14.17 -18.00 -13.67
N PHE A 20 -14.14 -17.59 -12.40
CA PHE A 20 -13.04 -17.83 -11.46
C PHE A 20 -13.45 -18.70 -10.27
N ASP A 21 -14.55 -19.46 -10.38
CA ASP A 21 -15.06 -20.43 -9.40
C ASP A 21 -14.18 -21.69 -9.18
N PHE A 22 -12.87 -21.51 -9.05
CA PHE A 22 -11.91 -22.58 -8.81
C PHE A 22 -10.75 -22.13 -7.92
N ASP A 23 -10.13 -23.09 -7.23
CA ASP A 23 -9.03 -22.79 -6.33
C ASP A 23 -7.71 -22.58 -7.07
N TYR A 24 -7.07 -21.45 -6.78
CA TYR A 24 -5.70 -21.13 -7.14
C TYR A 24 -5.13 -20.11 -6.16
N THR A 25 -3.79 -20.02 -6.04
CA THR A 25 -3.13 -19.12 -5.06
C THR A 25 -2.04 -18.31 -5.76
N PRO A 26 -2.33 -17.05 -6.14
CA PRO A 26 -1.29 -16.17 -6.63
C PRO A 26 -0.39 -15.70 -5.49
N VAL A 27 0.92 -15.59 -5.76
CA VAL A 27 1.92 -15.04 -4.82
C VAL A 27 2.39 -13.70 -5.37
N GLY A 28 2.44 -12.65 -4.55
CA GLY A 28 2.88 -11.32 -4.96
C GLY A 28 1.89 -10.51 -5.80
N VAL A 29 0.68 -11.03 -6.03
CA VAL A 29 -0.45 -10.32 -6.66
C VAL A 29 -1.76 -10.76 -6.01
N SER A 30 -2.71 -9.83 -5.81
CA SER A 30 -4.05 -10.20 -5.31
C SER A 30 -4.87 -10.88 -6.39
N LYS A 31 -5.74 -11.81 -5.99
CA LYS A 31 -6.68 -12.49 -6.89
C LYS A 31 -7.53 -11.49 -7.66
N GLU A 32 -8.19 -10.57 -6.95
CA GLU A 32 -9.11 -9.63 -7.59
C GLU A 32 -8.42 -8.80 -8.66
N ARG A 33 -7.16 -8.40 -8.43
CA ARG A 33 -6.41 -7.58 -9.38
C ARG A 33 -6.03 -8.37 -10.63
N LEU A 34 -5.69 -9.65 -10.49
CA LEU A 34 -5.33 -10.49 -11.63
C LEU A 34 -6.56 -10.87 -12.46
N GLU A 35 -7.65 -11.23 -11.80
CA GLU A 35 -8.95 -11.55 -12.42
C GLU A 35 -9.50 -10.34 -13.17
N LYS A 36 -9.52 -9.17 -12.50
CA LYS A 36 -9.94 -7.92 -13.14
C LYS A 36 -9.06 -7.59 -14.35
N ALA A 37 -7.74 -7.75 -14.25
CA ALA A 37 -6.85 -7.50 -15.37
C ALA A 37 -7.13 -8.42 -16.58
N PHE A 38 -7.50 -9.67 -16.33
CA PHE A 38 -7.94 -10.58 -17.40
C PHE A 38 -9.25 -10.11 -18.05
N VAL A 39 -10.26 -9.79 -17.25
CA VAL A 39 -11.57 -9.32 -17.75
C VAL A 39 -11.41 -8.03 -18.53
N ASP A 40 -10.69 -7.05 -17.99
CA ASP A 40 -10.44 -5.76 -18.64
C ASP A 40 -9.71 -5.94 -19.99
N MET A 41 -8.70 -6.81 -20.04
CA MET A 41 -7.88 -7.00 -21.24
C MET A 41 -8.63 -7.76 -22.34
N TYR A 42 -9.56 -8.64 -21.98
CA TYR A 42 -10.19 -9.57 -22.91
C TYR A 42 -11.72 -9.49 -22.96
N ALA A 43 -12.34 -8.44 -22.42
CA ALA A 43 -13.79 -8.28 -22.36
C ALA A 43 -14.50 -8.58 -23.69
N TYR A 44 -14.02 -7.98 -24.79
CA TYR A 44 -14.61 -8.12 -26.13
C TYR A 44 -14.12 -9.34 -26.91
N ARG A 45 -13.36 -10.21 -26.27
CA ARG A 45 -12.78 -11.37 -26.93
C ARG A 45 -13.76 -12.52 -26.95
N GLU A 46 -13.98 -13.07 -28.13
CA GLU A 46 -14.73 -14.30 -28.31
C GLU A 46 -13.98 -15.50 -27.73
N ILE A 47 -14.71 -16.43 -27.09
CA ILE A 47 -14.11 -17.65 -26.54
C ILE A 47 -13.57 -18.60 -27.60
N ALA A 48 -14.10 -18.57 -28.83
CA ALA A 48 -13.71 -19.49 -29.90
C ALA A 48 -13.86 -20.99 -29.54
N PHE A 49 -14.80 -21.32 -28.64
CA PHE A 49 -15.26 -22.68 -28.33
C PHE A 49 -16.74 -22.83 -28.68
N GLU A 50 -17.17 -24.07 -28.90
CA GLU A 50 -18.58 -24.35 -29.18
C GLU A 50 -19.48 -24.16 -27.96
N THR A 51 -18.95 -24.43 -26.75
CA THR A 51 -19.67 -24.29 -25.49
C THR A 51 -18.82 -23.64 -24.41
N TYR A 52 -19.48 -23.00 -23.44
CA TYR A 52 -18.83 -22.44 -22.25
C TYR A 52 -18.09 -23.51 -21.45
N GLU A 53 -18.68 -24.69 -21.27
CA GLU A 53 -18.07 -25.79 -20.50
C GLU A 53 -16.72 -26.24 -21.06
N GLN A 54 -16.62 -26.36 -22.39
CA GLN A 54 -15.35 -26.72 -23.04
C GLN A 54 -14.28 -25.63 -22.85
N TRP A 55 -14.70 -24.37 -22.98
CA TRP A 55 -13.83 -23.23 -22.72
C TRP A 55 -13.36 -23.22 -21.27
N LYS A 56 -14.27 -23.40 -20.32
CA LYS A 56 -14.02 -23.35 -18.88
C LYS A 56 -13.05 -24.43 -18.44
N LEU A 57 -13.22 -25.67 -18.92
CA LEU A 57 -12.30 -26.76 -18.62
C LEU A 57 -10.85 -26.40 -19.01
N LYS A 58 -10.65 -25.90 -20.23
CA LYS A 58 -9.33 -25.49 -20.71
C LYS A 58 -8.82 -24.24 -19.97
N PHE A 59 -9.71 -23.30 -19.67
CA PHE A 59 -9.40 -22.08 -18.94
C PHE A 59 -8.82 -22.39 -17.56
N VAL A 60 -9.49 -23.24 -16.76
CA VAL A 60 -9.06 -23.62 -15.41
C VAL A 60 -7.67 -24.25 -15.43
N LEU A 61 -7.47 -25.25 -16.30
CA LEU A 61 -6.19 -25.96 -16.41
C LEU A 61 -5.04 -25.00 -16.74
N LEU A 62 -5.21 -24.19 -17.80
CA LEU A 62 -4.17 -23.26 -18.23
C LEU A 62 -3.94 -22.15 -17.21
N TRP A 63 -4.98 -21.71 -16.50
CA TRP A 63 -4.85 -20.65 -15.51
C TRP A 63 -4.01 -21.14 -14.34
N GLN A 64 -4.32 -22.33 -13.81
CA GLN A 64 -3.56 -22.93 -12.71
C GLN A 64 -2.08 -23.17 -13.10
N GLU A 65 -1.82 -23.72 -14.29
CA GLU A 65 -0.46 -23.89 -14.80
C GLU A 65 0.30 -22.56 -14.92
N MET A 66 -0.35 -21.53 -15.46
CA MET A 66 0.24 -20.21 -15.63
C MET A 66 0.51 -19.51 -14.29
N ILE A 67 -0.36 -19.67 -13.30
CA ILE A 67 -0.14 -19.14 -11.94
C ILE A 67 1.12 -19.75 -11.34
N LEU A 68 1.26 -21.08 -11.40
CA LEU A 68 2.46 -21.76 -10.88
C LEU A 68 3.74 -21.26 -11.57
N LYS A 69 3.68 -21.04 -12.88
CA LYS A 69 4.82 -20.53 -13.67
C LYS A 69 5.19 -19.09 -13.30
N TYR A 70 4.21 -18.22 -13.04
CA TYR A 70 4.45 -16.78 -12.85
C TYR A 70 4.56 -16.36 -11.38
N ASN A 71 4.13 -17.18 -10.42
CA ASN A 71 4.29 -16.92 -8.98
C ASN A 71 5.72 -16.50 -8.59
N PRO A 72 6.80 -17.17 -9.05
CA PRO A 72 8.17 -16.73 -8.75
C PRO A 72 8.50 -15.34 -9.31
N LEU A 73 7.92 -14.96 -10.44
CA LEU A 73 8.15 -13.64 -11.05
C LEU A 73 7.42 -12.54 -10.27
N PHE A 74 6.16 -12.78 -9.89
CA PHE A 74 5.41 -11.85 -9.06
C PHE A 74 6.05 -11.65 -7.68
N SER A 75 6.52 -12.73 -7.04
CA SER A 75 7.23 -12.64 -5.74
C SER A 75 8.48 -11.76 -5.84
N LYS A 76 9.34 -12.00 -6.84
CA LYS A 76 10.58 -11.23 -7.03
C LYS A 76 10.36 -9.73 -7.18
N ILE A 77 9.27 -9.32 -7.83
CA ILE A 77 8.94 -7.90 -7.98
C ILE A 77 8.57 -7.27 -6.64
N VAL A 78 7.81 -7.98 -5.82
CA VAL A 78 7.43 -7.53 -4.48
C VAL A 78 8.66 -7.50 -3.57
N ASP A 79 9.48 -8.54 -3.57
CA ASP A 79 10.70 -8.65 -2.74
C ASP A 79 11.73 -7.58 -3.09
N ALA A 80 11.91 -7.28 -4.38
CA ALA A 80 12.75 -6.19 -4.83
C ALA A 80 12.24 -4.84 -4.30
N TYR A 81 10.93 -4.61 -4.27
CA TYR A 81 10.41 -3.35 -3.75
C TYR A 81 10.49 -3.23 -2.22
N THR A 82 10.17 -4.30 -1.49
CA THR A 82 10.24 -4.30 -0.02
C THR A 82 11.67 -4.10 0.49
N THR A 83 12.65 -4.69 -0.19
CA THR A 83 14.07 -4.57 0.17
C THR A 83 14.62 -3.15 -0.06
N TYR A 84 14.13 -2.43 -1.08
CA TYR A 84 14.65 -1.10 -1.42
C TYR A 84 13.95 0.04 -0.70
N LYS A 85 12.84 -0.22 0.00
CA LYS A 85 12.17 0.79 0.83
C LYS A 85 12.99 1.03 2.10
N SER A 86 14.12 1.71 1.94
CA SER A 86 15.00 2.10 3.03
C SER A 86 14.23 3.03 3.96
N THR A 87 13.97 2.55 5.17
CA THR A 87 13.27 3.35 6.18
C THR A 87 14.27 4.36 6.73
N THR A 88 14.27 5.59 6.20
CA THR A 88 15.01 6.69 6.83
C THR A 88 14.27 7.08 8.11
N THR A 89 14.58 6.39 9.22
CA THR A 89 14.11 6.76 10.55
C THR A 89 14.93 7.95 11.03
N GLY A 90 14.45 9.17 10.77
CA GLY A 90 15.05 10.37 11.33
C GLY A 90 14.69 10.49 12.82
N VAL A 91 15.56 10.00 13.71
CA VAL A 91 15.45 10.29 15.15
C VAL A 91 15.92 11.73 15.36
N SER A 92 14.99 12.67 15.51
CA SER A 92 15.32 14.00 16.05
C SER A 92 15.20 13.97 17.56
N ARG A 93 16.34 13.90 18.25
CA ARG A 93 16.42 14.23 19.68
C ARG A 93 16.50 15.74 19.83
N THR A 94 15.40 16.37 20.19
CA THR A 94 15.40 17.77 20.58
C THR A 94 15.66 17.83 22.09
N GLN A 95 16.89 18.12 22.51
CA GLN A 95 17.17 18.53 23.89
C GLN A 95 16.84 20.03 23.99
N GLY A 96 15.61 20.34 24.43
CA GLY A 96 15.23 21.71 24.78
C GLY A 96 15.26 21.87 26.29
N THR A 97 16.16 22.70 26.82
CA THR A 97 16.11 23.16 28.21
C THR A 97 15.04 24.25 28.32
N ASN A 98 13.86 23.89 28.83
CA ASN A 98 12.87 24.88 29.20
C ASN A 98 13.27 25.49 30.55
N LYS A 99 13.93 26.66 30.52
CA LYS A 99 14.15 27.47 31.72
C LYS A 99 12.89 28.31 31.97
N SER A 100 12.03 27.87 32.88
CA SER A 100 10.89 28.67 33.36
C SER A 100 11.30 29.46 34.60
N GLU A 101 11.67 30.73 34.45
CA GLU A 101 11.85 31.65 35.57
C GLU A 101 10.48 32.22 35.99
N ASN A 102 9.87 31.65 37.03
CA ASN A 102 8.69 32.27 37.66
C ASN A 102 9.15 33.45 38.52
N LYS A 103 9.06 34.67 37.98
CA LYS A 103 9.12 35.90 38.79
C LYS A 103 7.75 36.16 39.40
N HIS A 104 7.59 35.88 40.69
CA HIS A 104 6.41 36.32 41.43
C HIS A 104 6.53 37.83 41.69
N MET A 105 5.70 38.63 41.03
CA MET A 105 5.60 40.06 41.34
C MET A 105 4.53 40.22 42.43
N PRO A 106 4.85 40.74 43.62
CA PRO A 106 3.83 40.99 44.64
C PRO A 106 2.89 42.10 44.15
N THR A 107 1.58 41.86 44.22
CA THR A 107 0.58 42.90 44.00
C THR A 107 0.60 43.86 45.19
N PRO A 108 0.84 45.18 45.01
CA PRO A 108 0.83 46.09 46.14
C PRO A 108 -0.59 46.25 46.67
N ILE A 109 -0.80 45.86 47.93
CA ILE A 109 -2.03 46.17 48.66
C ILE A 109 -1.96 47.65 49.03
N THR A 110 -2.76 48.49 48.36
CA THR A 110 -2.97 49.87 48.82
C THR A 110 -4.16 49.88 49.77
N ASN A 111 -3.89 50.06 51.07
CA ASN A 111 -4.56 51.03 51.94
C ASN A 111 -4.17 50.78 53.41
N GLN A 112 -3.23 51.62 53.86
CA GLN A 112 -3.15 52.29 55.17
C GLN A 112 -3.02 51.49 56.50
N VAL A 113 -1.88 51.80 57.15
CA VAL A 113 -1.64 52.06 58.59
C VAL A 113 -1.44 50.85 59.51
N SER A 114 -0.18 50.55 59.86
CA SER A 114 0.46 50.89 61.15
C SER A 114 1.76 50.09 61.36
N ASP A 115 2.60 50.64 62.23
CA ASP A 115 3.98 50.28 62.55
C ASP A 115 4.31 48.80 62.82
N GLU A 116 5.62 48.55 62.69
CA GLU A 116 6.43 47.60 63.45
C GLU A 116 6.85 46.28 62.76
N ALA A 117 8.17 46.19 62.55
CA ALA A 117 9.01 44.99 62.56
C ALA A 117 9.25 44.16 61.25
N VAL A 118 10.57 44.03 60.97
CA VAL A 118 11.31 42.92 60.32
C VAL A 118 11.32 42.86 58.77
N PRO A 119 12.51 42.69 58.12
CA PRO A 119 12.64 42.61 56.67
C PRO A 119 11.97 41.36 56.12
N SER A 120 11.11 41.52 55.12
CA SER A 120 10.58 40.42 54.32
C SER A 120 11.75 39.75 53.58
N ALA A 121 12.23 38.65 54.15
CA ALA A 121 13.26 37.80 53.56
C ALA A 121 12.85 37.37 52.15
N PHE A 122 13.70 37.66 51.18
CA PHE A 122 13.68 36.97 49.88
C PHE A 122 13.82 35.48 50.14
N THR A 123 12.77 34.71 49.87
CA THR A 123 12.87 33.26 49.75
C THR A 123 12.98 32.94 48.26
N ILE A 124 14.22 32.69 47.80
CA ILE A 124 14.47 32.10 46.48
C ILE A 124 14.33 30.59 46.69
N GLY A 125 13.20 30.03 46.26
CA GLY A 125 13.03 28.58 46.16
C GLY A 125 13.60 28.09 44.83
N GLU A 126 14.80 27.50 44.86
CA GLU A 126 15.32 26.74 43.72
C GLU A 126 14.67 25.36 43.72
N GLY A 127 13.75 25.14 42.79
CA GLY A 127 13.23 23.83 42.45
C GLY A 127 13.59 23.52 41.00
N GLU A 128 14.64 22.74 40.77
CA GLU A 128 14.84 22.08 39.48
C GLU A 128 13.81 20.95 39.34
N SER A 129 12.97 21.03 38.32
CA SER A 129 12.24 19.88 37.83
C SER A 129 12.64 19.64 36.39
N GLU A 130 13.51 18.66 36.19
CA GLU A 130 13.80 18.09 34.88
C GLU A 130 12.60 17.23 34.45
N ALA A 131 11.78 17.77 33.55
CA ALA A 131 10.83 16.96 32.79
C ALA A 131 11.45 16.69 31.41
N THR A 132 12.09 15.52 31.26
CA THR A 132 12.49 14.96 29.97
C THR A 132 11.26 14.42 29.24
N GLY A 133 10.59 15.28 28.49
CA GLY A 133 9.57 14.87 27.53
C GLY A 133 10.22 14.40 26.23
N GLU A 134 10.37 13.09 26.03
CA GLU A 134 10.69 12.53 24.71
C GLU A 134 9.45 12.63 23.82
N MET A 135 9.45 13.58 22.86
CA MET A 135 8.43 13.62 21.82
C MET A 135 8.98 12.95 20.57
N GLU A 136 8.59 11.69 20.36
CA GLU A 136 8.98 10.92 19.19
C GLU A 136 8.09 11.30 17.99
N SER A 137 8.54 12.23 17.14
CA SER A 137 7.82 12.57 15.90
C SER A 137 8.36 11.74 14.73
N VAL A 138 7.60 10.73 14.29
CA VAL A 138 7.92 9.96 13.08
C VAL A 138 7.36 10.70 11.84
N ASN A 139 8.15 11.60 11.27
CA ASN A 139 7.80 12.24 9.99
C ASN A 139 8.22 11.36 8.82
N LYS A 140 7.28 10.61 8.21
CA LYS A 140 7.50 9.93 6.93
C LYS A 140 7.40 10.93 5.78
N LYS A 141 8.48 11.64 5.46
CA LYS A 141 8.59 12.39 4.19
C LYS A 141 9.06 11.42 3.10
N GLN A 142 8.24 11.25 2.06
CA GLN A 142 8.62 10.51 0.85
C GLN A 142 9.66 11.33 0.08
N THR A 143 10.81 10.75 -0.21
CA THR A 143 11.84 11.41 -1.03
C THR A 143 11.50 11.28 -2.52
N LYS A 144 12.05 12.15 -3.37
CA LYS A 144 11.89 12.05 -4.84
C LYS A 144 12.34 10.68 -5.38
N SER A 145 13.37 10.09 -4.76
CA SER A 145 13.86 8.73 -5.04
C SER A 145 12.80 7.66 -4.75
N ASP A 146 12.03 7.80 -3.67
CA ASP A 146 10.98 6.82 -3.33
C ASP A 146 9.84 6.84 -4.34
N VAL A 147 9.47 8.03 -4.83
CA VAL A 147 8.42 8.19 -5.86
C VAL A 147 8.85 7.56 -7.18
N GLU A 148 10.12 7.73 -7.57
CA GLU A 148 10.69 7.10 -8.77
C GLU A 148 10.71 5.57 -8.65
N MET A 149 11.18 5.03 -7.51
CA MET A 149 11.19 3.60 -7.22
C MET A 149 9.78 2.97 -7.20
N ILE A 150 8.78 3.68 -6.65
CA ILE A 150 7.37 3.27 -6.72
C ILE A 150 6.89 3.21 -8.17
N GLY A 151 7.24 4.22 -8.97
CA GLY A 151 6.88 4.26 -10.39
C GLY A 151 7.47 3.09 -11.18
N GLU A 152 8.74 2.76 -10.95
CA GLU A 152 9.41 1.61 -11.57
C GLU A 152 8.81 0.27 -11.12
N TYR A 153 8.49 0.13 -9.84
CA TYR A 153 7.78 -1.03 -9.31
C TYR A 153 6.44 -1.23 -10.03
N ILE A 154 5.62 -0.18 -10.13
CA ILE A 154 4.31 -0.25 -10.79
C ILE A 154 4.45 -0.68 -12.26
N LYS A 155 5.41 -0.09 -12.99
CA LYS A 155 5.67 -0.43 -14.39
C LYS A 155 6.11 -1.88 -14.56
N THR A 156 7.03 -2.33 -13.72
CA THR A 156 7.56 -3.71 -13.78
C THR A 156 6.47 -4.71 -13.44
N TYR A 157 5.70 -4.43 -12.40
CA TYR A 157 4.55 -5.23 -12.01
C TYR A 157 3.51 -5.33 -13.13
N GLN A 158 3.11 -4.20 -13.73
CA GLN A 158 2.18 -4.17 -14.86
C GLN A 158 2.72 -4.97 -16.06
N THR A 159 4.02 -4.85 -16.33
CA THR A 159 4.67 -5.60 -17.42
C THR A 159 4.53 -7.10 -17.22
N VAL A 160 4.78 -7.61 -16.01
CA VAL A 160 4.68 -9.05 -15.73
C VAL A 160 3.24 -9.54 -15.79
N VAL A 161 2.26 -8.75 -15.31
CA VAL A 161 0.83 -9.06 -15.49
C VAL A 161 0.46 -9.13 -16.97
N ILE A 162 0.92 -8.18 -17.79
CA ILE A 162 0.67 -8.18 -19.24
C ILE A 162 1.33 -9.39 -19.90
N MET A 163 2.55 -9.77 -19.49
CA MET A 163 3.23 -10.96 -20.01
C MET A 163 2.44 -12.23 -19.69
N PHE A 164 2.00 -12.38 -18.44
CA PHE A 164 1.14 -13.48 -18.00
C PHE A 164 -0.10 -13.56 -18.89
N LEU A 165 -0.83 -12.46 -19.06
CA LEU A 165 -2.07 -12.44 -19.82
C LEU A 165 -1.86 -12.71 -21.30
N LYS A 166 -0.79 -12.18 -21.91
CA LYS A 166 -0.47 -12.42 -23.32
C LYS A 166 -0.09 -13.86 -23.59
N GLU A 167 0.72 -14.46 -22.71
CA GLU A 167 1.12 -15.85 -22.84
C GLU A 167 -0.07 -16.78 -22.58
N PHE A 168 -0.87 -16.52 -21.55
CA PHE A 168 -2.11 -17.25 -21.28
C PHE A 168 -3.01 -17.25 -22.53
N ASN A 169 -3.25 -16.07 -23.10
CA ASN A 169 -4.04 -15.95 -24.31
C ASN A 169 -3.45 -16.75 -25.49
N LYS A 170 -2.13 -16.66 -25.71
CA LYS A 170 -1.46 -17.43 -26.77
C LYS A 170 -1.71 -18.92 -26.62
N LEU A 171 -1.68 -19.46 -25.40
CA LEU A 171 -1.93 -20.89 -25.13
C LEU A 171 -3.40 -21.24 -25.29
N MET A 172 -4.28 -20.38 -24.77
CA MET A 172 -5.72 -20.65 -24.75
C MET A 172 -6.29 -20.65 -26.18
N PHE A 173 -5.81 -19.76 -27.06
CA PHE A 173 -6.37 -19.56 -28.40
C PHE A 173 -5.44 -19.91 -29.55
N LYS A 174 -4.34 -20.64 -29.28
CA LYS A 174 -3.52 -21.21 -30.37
C LYS A 174 -4.40 -22.12 -31.21
N ARG A 175 -4.68 -21.74 -32.46
CA ARG A 175 -5.17 -22.68 -33.47
C ARG A 175 -4.00 -23.59 -33.83
N TYR A 176 -4.21 -24.90 -33.66
CA TYR A 176 -3.39 -25.92 -34.31
C TYR A 176 -3.75 -25.99 -35.78
#